data_AF-A0A5R9GT83-F1
#
_entry.id   AF-A0A5R9GT83-F1
#
_cell.length_a   1.000
_cell.length_b   1.000
_cell.length_c   1.000
_cell.angle_alpha   90.00
_cell.angle_beta   90.00
_cell.angle_gamma   90.00
#
_symmetry.space_group_name_H-M   'P 1'
#
loop_
_entity.id
_entity.type
_entity.pdbx_description
1 polymer ?
#
loop_
_entity_poly.entity_id
_entity_poly.type
_entity_poly.pdbx_seq_one_letter_code
_entity_poly.pdbx_strand_id
1 'polypeptide(L)'
;MTPIQLSFFKITVAIAAVDNNIDDYEARRIRDIGKKMEIPGDIVDQVIKKMLSFDSEKDMVEWLSSDIVAISRQSKGVRQSMLDSMNRSAKNDGDVCPDEASLLKQCMKAWSISINE
;
A
#
# COMPACT_ATOMS: atom_id res chain seq x y z
N MET A 1 -13.31 -1.35 11.83
CA MET A 1 -12.25 -0.88 10.92
C MET A 1 -12.16 0.63 11.00
N THR A 2 -10.97 1.19 11.23
CA THR A 2 -10.79 2.65 11.23
C THR A 2 -10.52 3.16 9.80
N PRO A 3 -10.88 4.42 9.45
CA PRO A 3 -10.56 4.99 8.15
C PRO A 3 -9.07 4.92 7.81
N ILE A 4 -8.20 5.19 8.79
CA ILE A 4 -6.73 5.15 8.64
C ILE A 4 -6.24 3.75 8.29
N GLN A 5 -6.81 2.71 8.90
CA GLN A 5 -6.44 1.31 8.64
C GLN A 5 -6.79 0.90 7.21
N LEU A 6 -7.94 1.38 6.69
CA LEU A 6 -8.32 1.18 5.30
C LEU A 6 -7.41 1.96 4.34
N SER A 7 -7.09 3.23 4.64
CA SER A 7 -6.15 4.03 3.85
C SER A 7 -4.78 3.36 3.78
N PHE A 8 -4.27 2.86 4.91
CA PHE A 8 -3.00 2.14 4.98
C PHE A 8 -3.04 0.84 4.17
N PHE A 9 -4.14 0.09 4.24
CA PHE A 9 -4.31 -1.12 3.45
C PHE A 9 -4.30 -0.83 1.94
N LYS A 10 -5.09 0.14 1.47
CA LYS A 10 -5.13 0.51 0.04
C LYS A 10 -3.75 0.85 -0.51
N ILE A 11 -2.97 1.63 0.25
CA ILE A 11 -1.61 2.02 -0.15
C ILE A 11 -0.66 0.81 -0.14
N THR A 12 -0.81 -0.09 0.84
CA THR A 12 -0.04 -1.35 0.88
C THR A 12 -0.34 -2.22 -0.34
N VAL A 13 -1.62 -2.31 -0.76
CA VAL A 13 -2.02 -3.04 -1.96
C VAL A 13 -1.47 -2.37 -3.21
N ALA A 14 -1.49 -1.03 -3.29
CA ALA A 14 -0.99 -0.28 -4.44
C ALA A 14 0.50 -0.52 -4.69
N ILE A 15 1.29 -0.58 -3.61
CA ILE A 15 2.70 -0.91 -3.68
C ILE A 15 2.90 -2.36 -4.16
N ALA A 16 2.09 -3.29 -3.65
CA ALA A 16 2.18 -4.70 -4.03
C ALA A 16 1.56 -5.03 -5.41
N ALA A 17 0.98 -4.04 -6.11
CA ALA A 17 0.28 -4.19 -7.39
C ALA A 17 0.75 -3.16 -8.41
N VAL A 18 1.94 -2.57 -8.21
CA VAL A 18 2.43 -1.40 -8.95
C VAL A 18 2.68 -1.69 -10.43
N ASP A 19 2.91 -2.95 -10.78
CA ASP A 19 3.07 -3.42 -12.17
C ASP A 19 1.73 -3.59 -12.90
N ASN A 20 0.61 -3.21 -12.25
CA ASN A 20 -0.76 -3.37 -12.71
C ASN A 20 -1.13 -4.81 -13.07
N ASN A 21 -0.40 -5.81 -12.57
CA ASN A 21 -0.61 -7.21 -12.90
C ASN A 21 -0.69 -8.06 -11.65
N ILE A 22 -1.80 -7.92 -10.90
CA ILE A 22 -2.05 -8.76 -9.72
C ILE A 22 -2.31 -10.21 -10.17
N ASP A 23 -1.30 -11.06 -10.02
CA ASP A 23 -1.46 -12.49 -10.27
C ASP A 23 -2.16 -13.22 -9.11
N ASP A 24 -2.43 -14.53 -9.27
CA ASP A 24 -3.09 -15.34 -8.24
C ASP A 24 -2.30 -15.41 -6.92
N TYR A 25 -0.98 -15.28 -6.97
CA TYR A 25 -0.11 -15.28 -5.80
C TYR A 25 -0.20 -13.94 -5.06
N GLU A 26 -0.13 -12.82 -5.78
CA GLU A 26 -0.27 -11.47 -5.22
C GLU A 26 -1.67 -11.23 -4.67
N ALA A 27 -2.72 -11.68 -5.37
CA ALA A 27 -4.09 -11.61 -4.87
C ALA A 27 -4.26 -12.39 -3.56
N ARG A 28 -3.62 -13.56 -3.44
CA ARG A 28 -3.61 -14.34 -2.19
C ARG A 28 -2.87 -13.60 -1.08
N ARG A 29 -1.71 -13.03 -1.39
CA ARG A 29 -0.92 -12.25 -0.44
C ARG A 29 -1.66 -11.02 0.06
N ILE A 30 -2.36 -10.29 -0.83
CA ILE A 30 -3.20 -9.15 -0.47
C ILE A 30 -4.33 -9.58 0.49
N ARG A 31 -4.95 -10.74 0.24
CA ARG A 31 -5.94 -11.32 1.16
C ARG A 31 -5.36 -11.69 2.51
N ASP A 32 -4.16 -12.24 2.55
CA ASP A 32 -3.46 -12.54 3.82
C ASP A 32 -3.10 -11.28 4.60
N ILE A 33 -2.69 -10.21 3.91
CA ILE A 33 -2.47 -8.88 4.53
C ILE A 33 -3.78 -8.35 5.10
N GLY A 34 -4.87 -8.38 4.31
CA GLY A 34 -6.20 -7.96 4.75
C GLY A 34 -6.67 -8.74 5.98
N LYS A 35 -6.46 -10.06 6.00
CA LYS A 35 -6.78 -10.92 7.14
C LYS A 35 -5.98 -10.54 8.40
N LYS A 36 -4.66 -10.32 8.27
CA LYS A 36 -3.80 -9.87 9.39
C LYS A 36 -4.20 -8.50 9.93
N MET A 37 -4.75 -7.65 9.06
CA MET A 37 -5.26 -6.33 9.40
C MET A 37 -6.73 -6.34 9.83
N GLU A 38 -7.36 -7.51 9.97
CA GLU A 38 -8.78 -7.65 10.32
C GLU A 38 -9.73 -6.87 9.39
N ILE A 39 -9.36 -6.80 8.11
CA ILE A 39 -10.16 -6.17 7.06
C ILE A 39 -11.16 -7.21 6.52
N PRO A 40 -12.46 -6.85 6.42
CA PRO A 40 -13.46 -7.74 5.83
C PRO A 40 -13.05 -8.18 4.41
N GLY A 41 -13.22 -9.47 4.10
CA GLY A 41 -12.77 -10.05 2.83
C GLY A 41 -13.43 -9.41 1.60
N ASP A 42 -14.68 -8.98 1.72
CA ASP A 42 -15.41 -8.24 0.69
C ASP A 42 -14.80 -6.86 0.40
N ILE A 43 -14.26 -6.19 1.42
CA ILE A 43 -13.52 -4.93 1.25
C ILE A 43 -12.17 -5.19 0.59
N VAL A 44 -11.49 -6.28 0.96
CA VAL A 44 -10.24 -6.68 0.31
C VAL A 44 -10.46 -6.91 -1.19
N ASP A 45 -11.46 -7.72 -1.55
CA ASP A 45 -11.76 -8.03 -2.94
C ASP A 45 -12.21 -6.77 -3.71
N GLN A 46 -12.90 -5.82 -3.07
CA GLN A 46 -13.22 -4.52 -3.67
C GLN A 46 -11.97 -3.70 -3.98
N VAL A 47 -10.99 -3.67 -3.07
CA VAL A 47 -9.72 -2.96 -3.29
C VAL A 47 -8.93 -3.62 -4.43
N ILE A 48 -8.81 -4.96 -4.44
CA ILE A 48 -8.13 -5.69 -5.53
C ILE A 48 -8.79 -5.39 -6.88
N LYS A 49 -10.13 -5.51 -6.97
CA LYS A 49 -10.88 -5.21 -8.20
C LYS A 49 -10.69 -3.76 -8.64
N LYS A 50 -10.62 -2.82 -7.68
CA LYS A 50 -10.42 -1.41 -7.99
C LYS A 50 -9.00 -1.17 -8.52
N MET A 51 -7.97 -1.80 -7.96
CA MET A 51 -6.60 -1.71 -8.48
C MET A 51 -6.49 -2.22 -9.91
N LEU A 52 -7.07 -3.38 -10.20
CA LEU A 52 -7.09 -3.97 -11.54
C LEU A 52 -7.93 -3.19 -12.55
N SER A 53 -8.70 -2.19 -12.10
CA SER A 53 -9.50 -1.32 -12.98
C SER A 53 -8.77 -0.06 -13.43
N PHE A 54 -7.57 0.22 -12.91
CA PHE A 54 -6.82 1.40 -13.31
C PHE A 54 -6.02 1.13 -14.58
N ASP A 55 -6.18 2.00 -15.58
CA ASP A 55 -5.46 1.92 -16.85
C ASP A 55 -4.03 2.50 -16.74
N SER A 56 -3.72 3.22 -15.65
CA SER A 56 -2.43 3.84 -15.42
C SER A 56 -2.08 4.00 -13.94
N GLU A 57 -0.78 4.03 -13.61
CA GLU A 57 -0.29 4.39 -12.27
C GLU A 57 -0.82 5.76 -11.81
N LYS A 58 -0.99 6.70 -12.74
CA LYS A 58 -1.47 8.05 -12.44
C LYS A 58 -2.88 8.03 -11.84
N ASP A 59 -3.79 7.26 -12.42
CA ASP A 59 -5.19 7.18 -11.97
C ASP A 59 -5.27 6.49 -10.59
N MET A 60 -4.42 5.47 -10.37
CA MET A 60 -4.26 4.83 -9.08
C MET A 60 -3.77 5.82 -8.02
N VAL A 61 -2.71 6.58 -8.32
CA VAL A 61 -2.15 7.60 -7.41
C VAL A 61 -3.18 8.69 -7.10
N GLU A 62 -3.95 9.14 -8.09
CA GLU A 62 -5.03 10.12 -7.89
C GLU A 62 -6.09 9.59 -6.93
N TRP A 63 -6.52 8.34 -7.09
CA TRP A 63 -7.46 7.69 -6.18
C TRP A 63 -6.93 7.60 -4.74
N LEU A 64 -5.64 7.32 -4.57
CA LEU A 64 -4.98 7.19 -3.27
C LEU A 64 -4.61 8.53 -2.64
N SER A 65 -4.70 9.65 -3.34
CA SER A 65 -4.24 10.96 -2.88
C SER A 65 -4.81 11.35 -1.50
N SER A 66 -6.11 11.13 -1.31
CA SER A 66 -6.79 11.39 -0.04
C SER A 66 -6.31 10.47 1.10
N ASP A 67 -6.03 9.20 0.78
CA ASP A 67 -5.50 8.21 1.71
C ASP A 67 -4.06 8.56 2.13
N ILE A 68 -3.22 9.01 1.17
CA ILE A 68 -1.85 9.46 1.42
C ILE A 68 -1.83 10.66 2.38
N VAL A 69 -2.73 11.63 2.18
CA VAL A 69 -2.88 12.79 3.07
C VAL A 69 -3.41 12.40 4.44
N ALA A 70 -4.32 11.43 4.52
CA ALA A 70 -4.84 10.94 5.80
C ALA A 70 -3.73 10.32 6.66
N ILE A 71 -2.83 9.55 6.04
CA ILE A 71 -1.66 8.96 6.71
C ILE A 71 -0.61 10.02 7.06
N SER A 72 -0.38 11.00 6.20
CA SER A 72 0.64 12.04 6.45
C SER A 72 0.35 12.87 7.71
N ARG A 73 -0.92 12.96 8.12
CA ARG A 73 -1.40 13.65 9.33
C ARG A 73 -1.25 12.82 10.62
N GLN A 74 -0.87 11.55 10.53
CA GLN A 74 -0.63 10.72 11.70
C GLN A 74 0.69 11.10 12.39
N SER A 75 0.86 10.67 13.65
CA SER A 75 2.09 10.90 14.39
C SER A 75 3.30 10.25 13.67
N LYS A 76 4.50 10.80 13.86
CA LYS A 76 5.74 10.27 13.26
C LYS A 76 5.92 8.77 13.55
N GLY A 77 5.63 8.32 14.77
CA GLY A 77 5.73 6.91 15.15
C GLY A 77 4.76 6.00 14.39
N VAL A 78 3.52 6.45 14.18
CA VAL A 78 2.52 5.69 13.38
C VAL A 78 2.95 5.59 11.92
N ARG A 79 3.38 6.72 11.34
CA ARG A 79 3.88 6.76 9.95
C ARG A 79 5.09 5.85 9.74
N GLN A 80 6.03 5.83 10.70
CA GLN A 80 7.20 4.93 10.66
C GLN A 80 6.80 3.46 10.78
N SER A 81 5.90 3.12 11.71
CA SER A 81 5.43 1.74 11.90
C SER A 81 4.69 1.20 10.67
N MET A 82 3.91 2.05 10.00
CA MET A 82 3.26 1.76 8.72
C MET A 82 4.31 1.51 7.63
N LEU A 83 5.31 2.38 7.52
CA LEU A 83 6.42 2.23 6.57
C LEU A 83 7.18 0.92 6.78
N ASP A 84 7.53 0.58 8.01
CA ASP A 84 8.24 -0.66 8.33
C ASP A 84 7.41 -1.90 7.94
N SER A 85 6.09 -1.81 8.08
CA SER A 85 5.16 -2.88 7.71
C SER A 85 5.04 -3.05 6.19
N MET A 86 5.05 -1.96 5.42
CA MET A 86 5.10 -2.04 3.96
C MET A 86 6.45 -2.52 3.46
N ASN A 87 7.56 -2.07 4.06
CA ASN A 87 8.91 -2.55 3.75
C ASN A 87 9.04 -4.06 3.95
N ARG A 88 8.49 -4.60 5.05
CA ARG A 88 8.44 -6.06 5.28
C ARG A 88 7.57 -6.78 4.25
N SER A 89 6.50 -6.14 3.79
CA SER A 89 5.61 -6.72 2.79
C SER A 89 6.28 -6.78 1.42
N ALA A 90 6.99 -5.71 1.02
CA ALA A 90 7.70 -5.64 -0.26
C ALA A 90 8.93 -6.55 -0.35
N LYS A 91 9.66 -6.78 0.77
CA LYS A 91 10.92 -7.56 0.78
C LYS A 91 10.76 -9.09 0.77
N ASN A 92 9.55 -9.63 0.63
CA ASN A 92 9.30 -11.03 0.97
C ASN A 92 9.84 -12.06 -0.04
N ASP A 93 10.25 -11.64 -1.24
CA ASP A 93 10.96 -12.49 -2.24
C ASP A 93 12.49 -12.22 -2.30
N GLY A 94 13.03 -11.46 -1.34
CA GLY A 94 14.47 -11.16 -1.26
C GLY A 94 14.92 -9.92 -2.05
N ASP A 95 14.09 -9.42 -2.97
CA ASP A 95 14.29 -8.13 -3.64
C ASP A 95 12.97 -7.35 -3.74
N VAL A 96 13.06 -6.02 -3.53
CA VAL A 96 11.95 -5.09 -3.83
C VAL A 96 12.11 -4.74 -5.31
N CYS A 97 11.07 -4.96 -6.12
CA CYS A 97 11.13 -4.61 -7.53
C CYS A 97 11.37 -3.08 -7.67
N PRO A 98 12.17 -2.62 -8.65
CA PRO A 98 12.47 -1.19 -8.82
C PRO A 98 11.23 -0.28 -8.88
N ASP A 99 10.11 -0.79 -9.40
CA ASP A 99 8.85 -0.06 -9.53
C ASP A 99 8.12 0.04 -8.17
N GLU A 100 8.13 -1.03 -7.37
CA GLU A 100 7.59 -1.01 -5.99
C GLU A 100 8.40 -0.05 -5.11
N ALA A 101 9.72 -0.01 -5.31
CA ALA A 101 10.61 0.92 -4.64
C ALA A 101 10.35 2.38 -5.04
N SER A 102 9.91 2.64 -6.27
CA SER A 102 9.55 3.97 -6.75
C SER A 102 8.29 4.50 -6.05
N LEU A 103 7.21 3.72 -6.04
CA LEU A 103 5.95 4.11 -5.39
C LEU A 103 6.12 4.24 -3.87
N LEU A 104 6.91 3.35 -3.27
CA LEU A 104 7.27 3.44 -1.85
C LEU A 104 8.04 4.74 -1.55
N LYS A 105 9.03 5.11 -2.38
CA LYS A 105 9.75 6.39 -2.24
C LYS A 105 8.83 7.61 -2.36
N GLN A 106 7.84 7.57 -3.26
CA GLN A 106 6.83 8.63 -3.39
C GLN A 106 5.99 8.76 -2.11
N CYS A 107 5.52 7.64 -1.54
CA CYS A 107 4.80 7.62 -0.27
C CYS A 107 5.67 8.16 0.88
N MET A 108 6.94 7.74 0.96
CA MET A 108 7.89 8.24 1.96
C MET A 108 8.10 9.75 1.88
N LYS A 109 8.27 10.29 0.66
CA LYS A 109 8.38 11.73 0.42
C LYS A 109 7.11 12.45 0.86
N ALA A 110 5.93 11.93 0.51
CA ALA A 110 4.65 12.52 0.87
C ALA A 110 4.37 12.51 2.39
N TRP A 111 4.93 11.53 3.10
CA TRP A 111 4.78 11.42 4.57
C TRP A 111 5.89 12.11 5.36
N SER A 112 6.82 12.78 4.68
CA SER A 112 7.98 13.43 5.29
C SER A 112 8.77 12.47 6.19
N ILE A 113 8.91 11.21 5.75
CA ILE A 113 9.74 10.21 6.43
C ILE A 113 11.08 10.17 5.70
N SER A 114 12.15 10.65 6.33
CA SER A 114 13.52 10.45 5.81
C SER A 114 13.93 8.99 5.94
N ILE A 115 14.55 8.45 4.88
CA ILE A 115 15.41 7.27 5.01
C ILE A 115 16.69 7.77 5.68
N ASN A 116 17.00 7.25 6.86
CA ASN A 116 18.16 7.55 7.72
C ASN A 116 18.10 8.90 8.46
N GLU A 117 18.15 8.82 9.79
CA GLU A 117 19.42 9.15 10.46
C GLU A 117 20.18 7.84 10.68
#